data_AF-A0A0J6SBK0-F1
#
_entry.id   AF-A0A0J6SBK0-F1
#
_cell.length_a   1.000
_cell.length_b   1.000
_cell.length_c   1.000
_cell.angle_alpha   90.00
_cell.angle_beta   90.00
_cell.angle_gamma   90.00
#
_symmetry.space_group_name_H-M   'P 1'
#
loop_
_entity.id
_entity.type
_entity.pdbx_description
1 polymer ?
#
loop_
_entity_poly.entity_id
_entity_poly.type
_entity_poly.pdbx_seq_one_letter_code
_entity_poly.pdbx_strand_id
1 'polypeptide(L)'
;MSAPAPTLAADAPDAGFTPARAYRDSLFRAWVDAKRCAADSEDPADHAAVAAAYTAFMRAHLAHDERDHLALEDEVTRLTAENLRLRGAILTAAAAVTIPEAAE
;
A
#
# COMPACT_ATOMS: atom_id res chain seq x y z
N MET A 1 -14.44 -14.89 -4.24
CA MET A 1 -14.95 -13.52 -4.48
C MET A 1 -14.10 -12.59 -3.62
N SER A 2 -13.14 -11.86 -4.20
CA SER A 2 -12.26 -10.96 -3.44
C SER A 2 -12.95 -9.63 -3.20
N ALA A 3 -13.01 -9.20 -1.94
CA ALA A 3 -13.47 -7.87 -1.58
C ALA A 3 -12.46 -6.82 -2.11
N PRO A 4 -12.93 -5.68 -2.65
CA PRO A 4 -12.03 -4.61 -3.08
C PRO A 4 -11.31 -3.99 -1.88
N ALA A 5 -10.03 -3.65 -2.09
CA ALA A 5 -9.24 -2.92 -1.10
C ALA A 5 -9.91 -1.57 -0.78
N PRO A 6 -10.04 -1.18 0.50
CA PRO A 6 -10.64 0.10 0.85
C PRO A 6 -9.79 1.24 0.29
N THR A 7 -10.33 1.94 -0.70
CA THR A 7 -9.75 3.17 -1.23
C THR A 7 -9.84 4.24 -0.15
N LEU A 8 -8.70 4.78 0.28
CA LEU A 8 -8.63 5.94 1.16
C LEU A 8 -9.33 7.11 0.47
N ALA A 9 -10.50 7.51 0.96
CA ALA A 9 -11.18 8.71 0.51
C ALA A 9 -10.29 9.93 0.84
N ALA A 10 -10.00 10.74 -0.16
CA ALA A 10 -9.15 11.93 -0.05
C ALA A 10 -9.78 13.07 0.78
N ASP A 11 -11.06 12.94 1.16
CA ASP A 11 -11.78 13.96 1.91
C ASP A 11 -12.25 13.39 3.26
N ALA A 12 -11.40 13.49 4.28
CA ALA A 12 -11.90 13.53 5.65
C ALA A 12 -12.22 15.00 5.94
N PRO A 13 -13.51 15.40 5.99
CA PRO A 13 -13.86 16.78 6.20
C PRO A 13 -13.44 17.23 7.60
N ASP A 14 -13.09 18.50 7.71
CA ASP A 14 -12.89 19.28 8.93
C ASP A 14 -14.20 19.44 9.74
N ALA A 15 -15.05 18.42 9.74
CA ALA A 15 -16.39 18.40 10.30
C ALA A 15 -16.38 17.75 11.67
N GLY A 16 -15.79 18.42 12.67
CA GLY A 16 -15.99 18.09 14.08
C GLY A 16 -15.34 16.79 14.60
N PHE A 17 -15.25 16.73 15.92
CA PHE A 17 -14.59 15.65 16.65
C PHE A 17 -15.26 14.26 16.47
N THR A 18 -16.56 14.22 16.18
CA THR A 18 -17.35 12.98 16.14
C THR A 18 -17.11 12.13 14.87
N PRO A 19 -17.08 12.69 13.65
CA PRO A 19 -16.72 11.95 12.43
C PRO A 19 -15.31 11.36 12.47
N ALA A 20 -14.33 12.09 13.00
CA ALA A 20 -12.95 11.60 13.13
C ALA A 20 -12.83 10.41 14.11
N ARG A 21 -13.65 10.39 15.17
CA ARG A 21 -13.73 9.25 16.09
C ARG A 21 -14.38 8.03 15.43
N ALA A 22 -15.55 8.21 14.80
CA ALA A 22 -16.26 7.11 14.14
C ALA A 22 -15.41 6.45 13.04
N TYR A 23 -14.64 7.26 12.30
CA TYR A 23 -13.69 6.78 11.30
C TYR A 23 -12.56 5.96 11.92
N ARG A 24 -11.95 6.42 13.01
CA ARG A 24 -10.90 5.64 13.70
C ARG A 24 -11.45 4.34 14.29
N ASP A 25 -12.66 4.37 14.84
CA ASP A 25 -13.33 3.17 15.39
C ASP A 25 -13.60 2.12 14.29
N SER A 26 -13.97 2.54 13.08
CA SER A 26 -14.17 1.59 11.97
C SER A 26 -12.85 0.98 11.50
N LEU A 27 -11.76 1.77 11.42
CA LEU A 27 -10.43 1.27 11.09
C LEU A 27 -9.89 0.30 12.15
N PHE A 28 -10.14 0.59 13.43
CA PHE A 28 -9.78 -0.33 14.51
C PHE A 28 -10.47 -1.68 14.37
N ARG A 29 -11.78 -1.68 14.07
CA ARG A 29 -12.54 -2.94 13.85
C ARG A 29 -11.98 -3.70 12.66
N ALA A 30 -11.70 -3.03 11.55
CA ALA A 30 -11.11 -3.66 10.37
C ALA A 30 -9.75 -4.32 10.68
N TRP A 31 -8.90 -3.66 11.47
CA TRP A 31 -7.63 -4.25 11.92
C TRP A 31 -7.81 -5.46 12.83
N VAL A 32 -8.74 -5.40 13.78
CA VAL A 32 -9.06 -6.55 14.66
C VAL A 32 -9.60 -7.72 13.84
N ASP A 33 -10.45 -7.47 12.86
CA ASP A 33 -11.00 -8.52 12.01
C ASP A 33 -9.93 -9.13 11.10
N ALA A 34 -9.04 -8.31 10.51
CA ALA A 34 -7.88 -8.81 9.76
C ALA A 34 -6.99 -9.72 10.63
N LYS A 35 -6.73 -9.32 11.90
CA LYS A 35 -5.96 -10.14 12.84
C LYS A 35 -6.62 -11.49 13.13
N ARG A 36 -7.96 -11.52 13.25
CA ARG A 36 -8.71 -12.76 13.46
C ARG A 36 -8.60 -13.68 12.26
N CYS A 37 -8.73 -13.15 11.04
CA CYS A 37 -8.57 -13.93 9.82
C CYS A 37 -7.15 -14.50 9.70
N ALA A 38 -6.13 -13.70 10.00
CA ALA A 38 -4.73 -14.11 9.89
C ALA A 38 -4.26 -15.08 11.01
N ALA A 39 -4.98 -15.17 12.14
CA ALA A 39 -4.53 -15.93 13.31
C ALA A 39 -4.28 -17.42 13.02
N ASP A 40 -5.11 -18.01 12.16
CA ASP A 40 -5.04 -19.41 11.74
C ASP A 40 -4.69 -19.57 10.25
N SER A 41 -4.34 -18.47 9.57
CA SER A 41 -4.01 -18.47 8.14
C SER A 41 -2.51 -18.59 7.91
N GLU A 42 -2.13 -19.45 6.96
CA GLU A 42 -0.76 -19.54 6.46
C GLU A 42 -0.53 -18.66 5.22
N ASP A 43 -1.58 -18.00 4.69
CA ASP A 43 -1.47 -17.16 3.50
C ASP A 43 -0.74 -15.84 3.81
N PRO A 44 0.42 -15.56 3.18
CA PRO A 44 1.11 -14.29 3.34
C PRO A 44 0.25 -13.06 3.02
N ALA A 45 -0.76 -13.20 2.15
CA ALA A 45 -1.67 -12.12 1.82
C ALA A 45 -2.55 -11.70 3.02
N ASP A 46 -2.99 -12.65 3.85
CA ASP A 46 -3.77 -12.37 5.05
C ASP A 46 -2.92 -11.64 6.09
N HIS A 47 -1.66 -12.04 6.26
CA HIS A 47 -0.70 -11.36 7.12
C HIS A 47 -0.38 -9.94 6.62
N ALA A 48 -0.26 -9.76 5.30
CA ALA A 48 -0.07 -8.44 4.70
C ALA A 48 -1.29 -7.53 4.92
N ALA A 49 -2.51 -8.08 4.87
CA ALA A 49 -3.74 -7.34 5.15
C ALA A 49 -3.79 -6.81 6.59
N VAL A 50 -3.27 -7.56 7.57
CA VAL A 50 -3.13 -7.09 8.96
C VAL A 50 -2.23 -5.85 9.03
N ALA A 51 -1.07 -5.89 8.37
CA ALA A 51 -0.13 -4.78 8.36
C ALA A 51 -0.74 -3.54 7.68
N ALA A 52 -1.45 -3.72 6.56
CA ALA A 52 -2.13 -2.64 5.87
C ALA A 52 -3.23 -1.99 6.74
N ALA A 53 -4.08 -2.80 7.38
CA ALA A 53 -5.14 -2.31 8.26
C ALA A 53 -4.59 -1.58 9.50
N TYR A 54 -3.49 -2.09 10.08
CA TYR A 54 -2.80 -1.42 11.18
C TYR A 54 -2.24 -0.06 10.76
N THR A 55 -1.54 0.01 9.62
CA THR A 55 -0.97 1.26 9.10
C THR A 55 -2.06 2.28 8.85
N ALA A 56 -3.19 1.89 8.25
CA ALA A 56 -4.33 2.78 8.03
C ALA A 56 -4.89 3.33 9.35
N PHE A 57 -5.07 2.45 10.36
CA PHE A 57 -5.52 2.86 11.69
C PHE A 57 -4.55 3.84 12.37
N MET A 58 -3.24 3.59 12.30
CA MET A 58 -2.23 4.48 12.87
C MET A 58 -2.19 5.84 12.14
N ARG A 59 -2.23 5.84 10.80
CA ARG A 59 -2.23 7.08 10.02
C ARG A 59 -3.45 7.96 10.27
N ALA A 60 -4.59 7.38 10.64
CA ALA A 60 -5.78 8.14 11.02
C ALA A 60 -5.63 8.95 12.33
N HIS A 61 -4.56 8.75 13.09
CA HIS A 61 -4.23 9.54 14.28
C HIS A 61 -3.30 10.71 14.01
N LEU A 62 -2.71 10.78 12.82
CA LEU A 62 -1.77 11.82 12.44
C LEU A 62 -2.49 13.09 12.03
N ALA A 63 -1.80 14.22 12.20
CA ALA A 63 -2.22 15.49 11.63
C ALA A 63 -2.25 15.41 10.10
N HIS A 64 -2.91 16.37 9.45
CA HIS A 64 -3.08 16.34 8.00
C HIS A 64 -1.75 16.43 7.24
N ASP A 65 -0.87 17.33 7.68
CA ASP A 65 0.47 17.54 7.14
C ASP A 65 1.35 16.28 7.29
N GLU A 66 1.29 15.61 8.44
CA GLU A 66 1.98 14.34 8.66
C GLU A 66 1.46 13.24 7.73
N ARG A 67 0.13 13.17 7.50
CA ARG A 67 -0.46 12.22 6.55
C ARG A 67 -0.02 12.49 5.13
N ASP A 68 -0.01 13.75 4.72
CA ASP A 68 0.38 14.15 3.37
C ASP A 68 1.86 13.88 3.13
N HIS A 69 2.70 14.13 4.13
CA HIS A 69 4.12 13.81 4.06
C HIS A 69 4.35 12.31 3.85
N LEU A 70 3.70 11.44 4.64
CA LEU A 70 3.80 9.99 4.45
C LEU A 70 3.25 9.52 3.10
N ALA A 71 2.19 10.15 2.59
CA ALA A 71 1.66 9.83 1.27
C ALA A 71 2.67 10.16 0.15
N LEU A 72 3.42 11.26 0.30
CA LEU A 72 4.52 11.59 -0.61
C LEU A 72 5.67 10.59 -0.50
N GLU A 73 6.04 10.15 0.71
CA GLU A 73 7.07 9.12 0.90
C GLU A 73 6.68 7.77 0.27
N ASP A 74 5.42 7.36 0.41
CA ASP A 74 4.89 6.16 -0.25
C ASP A 74 4.99 6.28 -1.77
N GLU A 75 4.64 7.44 -2.33
CA GLU A 75 4.69 7.67 -3.76
C GLU A 75 6.13 7.68 -4.29
N VAL A 76 7.06 8.29 -3.55
CA VAL A 76 8.50 8.23 -3.87
C VAL A 76 8.99 6.78 -3.86
N THR A 77 8.58 5.98 -2.86
CA THR A 77 8.95 4.57 -2.77
C THR A 77 8.41 3.78 -3.95
N ARG A 78 7.13 3.97 -4.30
CA ARG A 78 6.48 3.33 -5.44
C ARG A 78 7.16 3.68 -6.76
N LEU A 79 7.42 4.97 -6.98
CA LEU A 79 8.10 5.47 -8.18
C LEU A 79 9.54 4.96 -8.26
N THR A 80 10.24 4.87 -7.13
CA THR A 80 11.61 4.33 -7.07
C THR A 80 11.62 2.86 -7.48
N ALA A 81 10.74 2.04 -6.90
CA ALA A 81 10.60 0.63 -7.26
C ALA A 81 10.26 0.44 -8.74
N GLU A 82 9.31 1.23 -9.26
CA GLU A 82 8.94 1.19 -10.66
C GLU A 82 10.09 1.61 -11.59
N ASN A 83 10.84 2.66 -11.21
CA ASN A 83 12.00 3.11 -11.99
C ASN A 83 13.09 2.03 -12.05
N LEU A 84 13.36 1.35 -10.93
CA LEU A 84 14.31 0.23 -10.88
C LEU A 84 13.86 -0.93 -11.77
N ARG A 85 12.56 -1.29 -11.70
CA ARG A 85 11.96 -2.34 -12.55
C ARG A 85 12.10 -2.01 -14.03
N LEU A 86 11.77 -0.78 -14.43
CA LEU A 86 11.88 -0.31 -15.81
C LEU A 86 13.33 -0.31 -16.30
N ARG A 87 14.28 0.16 -15.48
CA ARG A 87 15.72 0.09 -15.80
C ARG A 87 16.18 -1.35 -16.03
N GLY A 88 15.78 -2.28 -15.17
CA GLY A 88 16.09 -3.70 -15.33
C GLY A 88 15.52 -4.28 -16.64
N ALA A 89 14.28 -3.92 -16.98
CA ALA A 89 13.66 -4.34 -18.23
C ALA A 89 14.38 -3.80 -19.47
N ILE A 90 14.79 -2.52 -19.45
CA ILE A 90 15.57 -1.89 -20.53
C ILE A 90 16.92 -2.59 -20.71
N LEU A 91 17.64 -2.87 -19.63
CA LEU A 91 18.93 -3.56 -19.69
C LEU A 91 18.77 -4.99 -20.24
N THR A 92 17.73 -5.70 -19.84
CA THR A 92 17.41 -7.04 -20.34
C THR A 92 17.10 -7.02 -21.83
N ALA A 93 16.28 -6.05 -22.28
CA ALA A 93 15.95 -5.89 -23.69
C ALA A 93 17.18 -5.51 -24.54
N ALA A 94 18.03 -4.62 -24.05
CA ALA A 94 19.27 -4.24 -24.73
C ALA A 94 20.22 -5.44 -24.89
N ALA A 95 20.36 -6.27 -23.84
CA ALA A 95 21.17 -7.49 -23.91
C ALA A 95 20.64 -8.48 -24.96
N ALA A 96 19.32 -8.61 -25.10
CA ALA A 96 18.69 -9.48 -26.10
C ALA A 96 18.93 -9.02 -27.55
N VAL A 97 19.06 -7.71 -27.80
CA VAL A 97 19.34 -7.14 -29.13
C VAL A 97 20.82 -7.26 -29.51
N THR A 98 21.72 -7.37 -28.53
CA THR A 98 23.18 -7.31 -28.76
C THR A 98 23.80 -8.70 -29.05
N ILE A 99 23.01 -9.78 -29.12
CA ILE A 99 23.53 -11.09 -29.56
C ILE A 99 23.76 -11.00 -31.08
N PRO A 100 25.02 -11.00 -31.57
CA PRO A 100 25.26 -11.03 -32.99
C PRO A 100 24.85 -12.40 -33.52
N GLU A 101 24.23 -12.38 -34.69
CA GLU A 101 24.14 -13.50 -35.61
C GLU A 101 25.57 -13.94 -36.00
N ALA A 102 26.23 -14.65 -35.09
CA ALA A 102 27.44 -15.42 -35.35
C ALA A 102 27.01 -16.87 -35.55
N ALA A 103 26.23 -17.10 -36.61
CA ALA A 103 25.93 -18.42 -37.13
C ALA A 103 26.17 -18.37 -38.64
N GLU A 104 27.38 -18.80 -39.00
CA GLU A 104 27.81 -19.47 -40.24
C GLU A 104 27.48 -18.84 -41.61
#